data_AF-A0A843LGM5-F1
#
_entry.id   AF-A0A843LGM5-F1
#
_cell.length_a   1.000
_cell.length_b   1.000
_cell.length_c   1.000
_cell.angle_alpha   90.00
_cell.angle_beta   90.00
_cell.angle_gamma   90.00
#
_symmetry.space_group_name_H-M   'P 1'
#
loop_
_entity.id
_entity.type
_entity.pdbx_description
1 polymer ?
#
loop_
_entity_poly.entity_id
_entity_poly.type
_entity_poly.pdbx_seq_one_letter_code
_entity_poly.pdbx_strand_id
1 'polypeptide(L)'
;MRKVTINAIVDIIMFIAFIPTLLSGVVLYGFLPEGGRFSGQAVFMGLSRQVWMTMHDRWGIIFSILVILHLLLHYKFLRVLPACFRKSGKAERED
;
A
#
# COMPACT_ATOMS: atom_id res chain seq x y z
N MET A 1 20.00 3.15 17.53
CA MET A 1 18.70 3.88 17.41
C MET A 1 17.66 3.19 18.28
N ARG A 2 16.71 3.93 18.88
CA ARG A 2 15.61 3.31 19.64
C ARG A 2 14.70 2.56 18.66
N LYS A 3 14.13 1.42 19.07
CA LYS A 3 13.21 0.61 18.22
C LYS A 3 12.06 1.44 17.65
N VAL A 4 11.55 2.39 18.44
CA VAL A 4 10.51 3.35 18.03
C VAL A 4 10.95 4.18 16.82
N THR A 5 12.21 4.62 16.78
CA THR A 5 12.74 5.41 15.66
C THR A 5 12.80 4.59 14.38
N ILE A 6 13.21 3.32 14.46
CA ILE A 6 13.26 2.41 13.29
C ILE A 6 11.86 2.19 12.73
N ASN A 7 10.89 1.91 13.59
CA ASN A 7 9.49 1.72 13.16
C ASN A 7 8.95 2.97 12.48
N ALA A 8 9.14 4.16 13.08
CA ALA A 8 8.68 5.41 12.50
C ALA A 8 9.31 5.69 11.13
N ILE A 9 10.61 5.40 10.95
CA ILE A 9 11.27 5.57 9.65
C ILE A 9 10.67 4.63 8.60
N VAL A 10 10.47 3.36 8.94
CA VAL A 10 9.88 2.38 7.99
C VAL A 10 8.47 2.80 7.60
N ASP A 11 7.66 3.25 8.55
CA ASP A 11 6.29 3.71 8.30
C ASP A 11 6.25 4.96 7.41
N ILE A 12 7.15 5.92 7.64
CA ILE A 12 7.25 7.14 6.81
C ILE A 12 7.66 6.77 5.38
N ILE A 13 8.69 5.92 5.21
CA ILE A 13 9.15 5.51 3.88
C ILE A 13 8.06 4.71 3.16
N MET A 14 7.34 3.85 3.89
CA MET A 14 6.19 3.13 3.36
C MET A 14 5.10 4.10 2.87
N PHE A 15 4.77 5.12 3.67
CA PHE A 15 3.76 6.11 3.29
C PHE A 15 4.17 6.89 2.03
N ILE A 16 5.47 7.22 1.91
CA ILE A 16 6.00 7.87 0.69
C ILE A 16 5.89 6.94 -0.52
N ALA A 17 6.19 5.64 -0.39
CA ALA A 17 6.08 4.67 -1.49
C ALA A 17 4.61 4.36 -1.85
N PHE A 18 3.70 4.46 -0.88
CA PHE A 18 2.27 4.28 -1.08
C PHE A 18 1.68 5.33 -2.03
N ILE A 19 2.04 6.61 -1.86
CA ILE A 19 1.48 7.71 -2.66
C ILE A 19 1.61 7.50 -4.18
N PRO A 20 2.83 7.31 -4.76
CA PRO A 20 2.98 7.12 -6.20
C PRO A 20 2.33 5.80 -6.68
N THR A 21 2.34 4.75 -5.86
CA THR A 21 1.66 3.48 -6.17
C THR A 21 0.15 3.68 -6.27
N LEU A 22 -0.46 4.37 -5.29
CA LEU A 22 -1.89 4.67 -5.27
C LEU A 22 -2.29 5.56 -6.45
N LEU A 23 -1.58 6.66 -6.66
CA LEU A 23 -1.91 7.62 -7.73
C LEU A 23 -1.81 6.97 -9.11
N SER A 24 -0.72 6.23 -9.37
CA SER A 24 -0.57 5.52 -10.64
C SER A 24 -1.63 4.43 -10.82
N GLY A 25 -2.01 3.71 -9.76
CA GLY A 25 -3.07 2.70 -9.81
C GLY A 25 -4.43 3.30 -10.13
N VAL A 26 -4.78 4.41 -9.47
CA VAL A 26 -6.02 5.17 -9.75
C VAL A 26 -6.02 5.69 -11.19
N VAL A 27 -4.89 6.21 -11.67
CA VAL A 27 -4.76 6.68 -13.06
C VAL A 27 -4.94 5.54 -14.06
N LEU A 28 -4.27 4.40 -13.84
CA LEU A 28 -4.36 3.23 -14.71
C LEU A 28 -5.78 2.65 -14.73
N TYR A 29 -6.43 2.57 -13.57
CA TYR A 29 -7.78 2.04 -13.47
C TYR A 29 -8.84 2.97 -14.05
N GLY A 30 -8.77 4.27 -13.73
CA GLY A 30 -9.82 5.24 -14.07
C GLY A 30 -9.67 5.87 -15.45
N PHE A 31 -8.45 6.10 -15.92
CA PHE A 31 -8.19 6.89 -17.13
C PHE A 31 -7.49 6.10 -18.25
N LEU A 32 -6.81 4.99 -17.91
CA LEU A 32 -6.07 4.17 -18.88
C LEU A 32 -6.44 2.67 -18.79
N PRO A 33 -7.74 2.31 -18.86
CA PRO A 33 -8.20 0.94 -18.69
C PRO A 33 -7.68 -0.01 -19.79
N GLU A 34 -7.57 -1.29 -19.45
CA GLU A 34 -7.16 -2.34 -20.39
C GLU A 34 -8.31 -2.74 -21.34
N GLY A 35 -7.95 -3.37 -22.47
CA GLY A 35 -8.91 -4.02 -23.37
C GLY A 35 -9.33 -3.23 -24.62
N GLY A 36 -8.92 -1.96 -24.75
CA GLY A 36 -9.16 -1.19 -25.99
C GLY A 36 -8.15 -1.49 -27.09
N ARG A 37 -8.57 -1.43 -28.37
CA ARG A 37 -7.71 -1.61 -29.57
C ARG A 37 -6.52 -0.63 -29.63
N PHE A 38 -6.56 0.45 -28.84
CA PHE A 38 -5.54 1.48 -28.70
C PHE A 38 -5.02 1.64 -27.25
N SER A 39 -5.27 0.68 -26.35
CA SER A 39 -4.90 0.80 -24.92
C SER A 39 -3.39 0.99 -24.72
N GLY A 40 -2.55 0.39 -25.56
CA GLY A 40 -1.09 0.57 -25.54
C GLY A 40 -0.62 1.96 -25.99
N GLN A 41 -1.46 2.72 -26.71
CA GLN A 41 -1.19 4.08 -27.17
C GLN A 41 -1.88 5.14 -26.33
N ALA A 42 -2.61 4.73 -25.28
CA ALA A 42 -3.32 5.65 -24.42
C ALA A 42 -2.31 6.53 -23.64
N VAL A 43 -2.58 7.84 -23.61
CA VAL A 43 -1.75 8.86 -22.98
C VAL A 43 -2.60 9.61 -21.97
N PHE A 44 -2.05 9.82 -20.78
CA PHE A 44 -2.66 10.63 -19.73
C PHE A 44 -1.62 11.59 -19.14
N MET A 45 -1.97 12.87 -19.06
CA MET A 45 -1.06 13.95 -18.63
C MET A 45 0.26 14.00 -19.42
N GLY A 46 0.23 13.69 -20.72
CA GLY A 46 1.42 13.67 -21.58
C GLY A 46 2.34 12.46 -21.39
N LEU A 47 1.99 11.53 -20.49
CA LEU A 47 2.72 10.28 -20.28
C LEU A 47 1.95 9.10 -20.86
N SER A 48 2.65 8.18 -21.52
CA SER A 48 2.03 6.97 -22.05
C SER A 48 1.62 6.01 -20.92
N ARG A 49 0.64 5.16 -21.20
CA ARG A 49 0.21 4.09 -20.30
C ARG A 49 1.37 3.24 -19.81
N GLN A 50 2.35 2.96 -20.68
CA GLN A 50 3.53 2.20 -20.30
C GLN A 50 4.35 2.87 -19.20
N VAL A 51 4.48 4.20 -19.22
CA VAL A 51 5.20 4.94 -18.16
C VAL A 51 4.43 4.86 -16.85
N TRP A 52 3.10 5.04 -16.89
CA TRP A 52 2.24 4.90 -15.72
C TRP A 52 2.32 3.50 -15.10
N MET A 53 2.28 2.44 -15.92
CA MET A 53 2.46 1.06 -15.45
C MET A 53 3.85 0.84 -14.86
N THR A 54 4.90 1.26 -15.56
CA THR A 54 6.28 1.05 -15.08
C THR A 54 6.50 1.77 -13.74
N MET A 55 5.91 2.95 -13.56
CA MET A 55 5.91 3.66 -12.29
C MET A 55 5.13 2.89 -11.22
N HIS A 56 3.90 2.45 -11.53
CA HIS A 56 3.07 1.67 -10.62
C HIS A 56 3.78 0.41 -10.12
N ASP A 57 4.34 -0.38 -11.03
CA ASP A 57 4.97 -1.66 -10.71
C ASP A 57 6.22 -1.47 -9.85
N ARG A 58 7.08 -0.50 -10.19
CA ARG A 58 8.32 -0.24 -9.44
C ARG A 58 8.03 0.23 -8.03
N TRP A 59 7.14 1.21 -7.88
CA TRP A 59 6.74 1.71 -6.56
C TRP A 59 5.95 0.67 -5.78
N GLY A 60 5.11 -0.13 -6.46
CA GLY A 60 4.34 -1.22 -5.86
C GLY A 60 5.22 -2.33 -5.31
N ILE A 61 6.31 -2.70 -6.00
CA ILE A 61 7.30 -3.67 -5.49
C ILE A 61 7.98 -3.14 -4.23
N ILE A 62 8.44 -1.87 -4.25
CA ILE A 62 9.09 -1.23 -3.09
C ILE A 62 8.11 -1.19 -1.91
N PHE A 63 6.87 -0.74 -2.15
CA PHE A 63 5.82 -0.67 -1.14
C PHE A 63 5.51 -2.06 -0.56
N SER A 64 5.41 -3.09 -1.40
CA SER A 64 5.16 -4.48 -0.96
C SER A 64 6.27 -5.00 -0.03
N ILE A 65 7.54 -4.75 -0.37
CA ILE A 65 8.68 -5.12 0.48
C ILE A 65 8.60 -4.38 1.82
N LEU A 66 8.29 -3.08 1.81
CA LEU A 66 8.15 -2.28 3.04
C LEU A 66 6.99 -2.78 3.91
N VAL A 67 5.86 -3.18 3.31
CA VAL A 67 4.73 -3.77 4.03
C VAL A 67 5.13 -5.06 4.72
N ILE A 68 5.87 -5.94 4.04
CA ILE A 68 6.39 -7.17 4.65
C ILE A 68 7.29 -6.82 5.84
N LEU A 69 8.22 -5.89 5.69
CA LEU A 69 9.12 -5.46 6.77
C LEU A 69 8.34 -4.86 7.96
N HIS A 70 7.35 -4.02 7.71
CA HIS A 70 6.47 -3.47 8.74
C HIS A 70 5.73 -4.57 9.50
N LEU A 71 5.13 -5.54 8.79
CA LEU A 71 4.43 -6.65 9.44
C LEU A 71 5.37 -7.48 10.33
N LEU A 72 6.62 -7.70 9.89
CA LEU A 72 7.64 -8.37 10.70
C LEU A 72 8.03 -7.56 11.95
N LEU A 73 8.19 -6.23 11.82
CA LEU A 73 8.47 -5.33 12.94
C LEU A 73 7.30 -5.28 13.95
N HIS A 74 6.08 -5.34 13.45
CA HIS A 74 4.83 -5.29 14.23
C HIS A 74 4.28 -6.67 14.62
N TYR A 75 5.01 -7.76 14.34
CA TYR A 75 4.56 -9.14 14.57
C TYR A 75 4.10 -9.41 16.02
N LYS A 76 4.74 -8.79 17.01
CA LYS A 76 4.31 -8.90 18.42
C LYS A 76 2.91 -8.32 18.66
N PHE A 77 2.61 -7.19 18.04
CA PHE A 77 1.30 -6.56 18.11
C PHE A 77 0.25 -7.40 17.38
N LEU A 78 0.58 -7.92 16.19
CA LEU A 78 -0.31 -8.81 15.43
C LEU A 78 -0.72 -10.07 16.20
N ARG A 79 0.15 -10.62 17.05
CA ARG A 79 -0.20 -11.77 17.91
C ARG A 79 -1.20 -11.44 19.01
N VAL A 80 -1.25 -10.20 19.48
CA VAL A 80 -2.17 -9.76 20.54
C VAL A 80 -3.49 -9.24 19.96
N LEU A 81 -3.48 -8.79 18.70
CA LEU A 81 -4.65 -8.27 17.98
C LEU A 81 -5.92 -9.12 18.15
N PRO A 82 -5.89 -10.46 17.94
CA PRO A 82 -7.09 -11.30 18.07
C PRO A 82 -7.68 -11.29 19.48
N ALA A 83 -6.82 -11.17 20.50
CA ALA A 83 -7.28 -11.08 21.89
C ALA A 83 -7.98 -9.75 22.18
N CYS A 84 -7.55 -8.64 21.56
CA CYS A 84 -8.23 -7.34 21.65
C CYS A 84 -9.62 -7.38 21.01
N PHE A 85 -9.75 -7.96 19.81
CA PHE A 85 -11.06 -8.10 19.14
C PHE A 85 -12.02 -9.01 19.94
N ARG A 86 -11.51 -10.09 20.55
CA ARG A 86 -12.33 -10.98 21.40
C ARG A 86 -12.82 -10.30 22.68
N LYS A 87 -12.05 -9.37 23.25
CA LYS A 87 -12.44 -8.61 24.45
C LYS A 87 -13.54 -7.59 24.14
N SER A 88 -13.49 -6.96 22.96
CA SER A 88 -14.52 -6.01 22.51
C SER A 88 -15.89 -6.67 22.34
N GLY A 89 -15.95 -7.84 21.70
CA GLY A 89 -17.23 -8.54 21.47
C GLY A 89 -17.86 -9.20 22.71
N LYS A 90 -17.17 -9.20 23.86
CA LYS A 90 -17.76 -9.60 25.14
C LYS A 90 -18.36 -8.42 25.90
N ALA A 91 -17.75 -7.24 25.84
CA ALA A 91 -18.32 -6.02 26.44
C ALA A 91 -19.68 -5.69 25.82
N GLU A 92 -19.78 -5.76 24.49
CA GLU A 92 -21.01 -5.45 23.73
C GLU A 92 -22.15 -6.48 23.88
N ARG A 93 -21.94 -7.59 24.61
CA ARG A 93 -22.99 -8.58 24.94
C ARG A 93 -23.42 -8.56 26.40
N GLU A 94 -22.72 -7.80 27.25
CA GLU A 94 -23.03 -7.64 28.67
C GLU A 94 -23.72 -6.29 28.97
N ASP A 95 -23.92 -5.46 27.92
CA ASP A 95 -24.66 -4.19 27.91
C ASP A 95 -26.07 -4.38 27.29
#